data_AF-Q2H4C1-F1
#
_entry.id   AF-Q2H4C1-F1
#
_cell.length_a   1.000
_cell.length_b   1.000
_cell.length_c   1.000
_cell.angle_alpha   90.00
_cell.angle_beta   90.00
_cell.angle_gamma   90.00
#
_symmetry.space_group_name_H-M   'P 1'
#
loop_
_entity.id
_entity.type
_entity.pdbx_description
1 polymer ?
#
loop_
_entity_poly.entity_id
_entity_poly.type
_entity_poly.pdbx_seq_one_letter_code
_entity_poly.pdbx_strand_id
1 'polypeptide(L)'
;MGSSNKKKKEKKKDFQKAKLKVGKAKAKAANFTDTSFKSKSIVVNQQTLSTDGSDPIEQFKLNLSLAINAKSDNQRRDALAHITNQLSANPPNNPVGASGVLTKLLPILSDGSMSVRTQLLKLLRALPPAEVGPHVEKVLMYIRGGMTHLSIDIRTRYLECLGMAPRDCWGPNWSPGPWGLAE
;
A
#
# COMPACT_ATOMS: atom_id res chain seq x y z
N MET A 1 -38.93 -69.94 -24.71
CA MET A 1 -39.21 -69.62 -23.30
C MET A 1 -38.00 -68.92 -22.69
N GLY A 2 -38.06 -67.61 -22.34
CA GLY A 2 -36.86 -66.91 -21.81
C GLY A 2 -36.98 -65.41 -21.52
N SER A 3 -38.08 -64.77 -21.95
CA SER A 3 -38.32 -63.34 -21.74
C SER A 3 -38.73 -62.97 -20.30
N SER A 4 -39.26 -63.92 -19.52
CA SER A 4 -39.70 -63.67 -18.13
C SER A 4 -38.54 -63.57 -17.14
N ASN A 5 -37.46 -64.32 -17.34
CA ASN A 5 -36.27 -64.28 -16.48
C ASN A 5 -35.44 -63.01 -16.66
N LYS A 6 -35.39 -62.44 -17.88
CA LYS A 6 -34.78 -61.12 -18.12
C LYS A 6 -35.55 -60.00 -17.40
N LYS A 7 -36.88 -59.95 -17.54
CA LYS A 7 -37.75 -59.01 -16.81
C LYS A 7 -37.65 -59.15 -15.29
N LYS A 8 -37.58 -60.38 -14.76
CA LYS A 8 -37.35 -60.62 -13.31
C LYS A 8 -35.96 -60.15 -12.84
N LYS A 9 -34.93 -60.26 -13.69
CA LYS A 9 -33.56 -59.87 -13.35
C LYS A 9 -33.39 -58.34 -13.39
N GLU A 10 -34.10 -57.64 -14.27
CA GLU A 10 -34.17 -56.17 -14.30
C GLU A 10 -34.91 -55.60 -13.09
N LYS A 11 -36.08 -56.15 -12.72
CA LYS A 11 -36.79 -55.78 -11.48
C LYS A 11 -35.96 -56.06 -10.21
N LYS A 12 -35.07 -57.05 -10.23
CA LYS A 12 -34.12 -57.34 -9.14
C LYS A 12 -32.93 -56.38 -9.09
N LYS A 13 -32.63 -55.63 -10.17
CA LYS A 13 -31.60 -54.59 -10.18
C LYS A 13 -32.09 -53.30 -9.54
N ASP A 14 -33.38 -52.99 -9.65
CA ASP A 14 -33.99 -51.79 -9.08
C ASP A 14 -33.91 -51.69 -7.55
N PHE A 15 -33.84 -52.83 -6.85
CA PHE A 15 -33.87 -52.87 -5.37
C PHE A 15 -32.67 -53.60 -4.76
N GLN A 16 -31.46 -53.37 -5.28
CA GLN A 16 -30.25 -53.95 -4.70
C GLN A 16 -29.77 -53.18 -3.47
N LYS A 17 -30.05 -53.74 -2.30
CA LYS A 17 -29.51 -53.25 -1.03
C LYS A 17 -28.00 -53.56 -0.98
N ALA A 18 -27.17 -52.53 -0.86
CA ALA A 18 -25.72 -52.70 -0.79
C ALA A 18 -25.33 -53.61 0.40
N LYS A 19 -24.44 -54.58 0.14
CA LYS A 19 -23.96 -55.54 1.14
C LYS A 19 -23.25 -54.81 2.28
N LEU A 20 -23.71 -55.01 3.51
CA LEU A 20 -23.14 -54.42 4.72
C LEU A 20 -21.67 -54.80 4.84
N LYS A 21 -20.78 -53.81 4.73
CA LYS A 21 -19.34 -53.96 4.99
C LYS A 21 -19.08 -53.54 6.43
N VAL A 22 -18.68 -54.48 7.27
CA VAL A 22 -18.35 -54.24 8.68
C VAL A 22 -17.18 -53.25 8.75
N GLY A 23 -17.26 -52.25 9.63
CA GLY A 23 -16.23 -51.22 9.84
C GLY A 23 -16.38 -49.92 9.02
N LYS A 24 -17.39 -49.79 8.14
CA LYS A 24 -17.70 -48.55 7.41
C LYS A 24 -18.98 -47.90 7.92
N ALA A 25 -19.03 -46.56 7.87
CA ALA A 25 -20.22 -45.81 8.28
C ALA A 25 -21.47 -46.32 7.55
N LYS A 26 -22.57 -46.44 8.29
CA LYS A 26 -23.86 -46.90 7.78
C LYS A 26 -24.28 -46.02 6.61
N ALA A 27 -24.61 -46.64 5.47
CA ALA A 27 -25.04 -45.91 4.29
C ALA A 27 -26.31 -45.09 4.59
N LYS A 28 -26.38 -43.88 4.03
CA LYS A 28 -27.55 -43.02 4.09
C LYS A 28 -28.77 -43.75 3.48
N ALA A 29 -29.96 -43.51 4.02
CA ALA A 29 -31.19 -44.14 3.55
C ALA A 29 -31.46 -43.80 2.08
N ALA A 30 -32.16 -44.68 1.34
CA ALA A 30 -32.40 -44.49 -0.10
C ALA A 30 -33.21 -43.22 -0.43
N ASN A 31 -33.99 -42.70 0.52
CA ASN A 31 -34.79 -41.48 0.39
C ASN A 31 -34.09 -40.26 1.04
N PHE A 32 -32.79 -40.34 1.32
CA PHE A 32 -32.05 -39.25 1.94
C PHE A 32 -31.71 -38.19 0.89
N THR A 33 -32.34 -37.02 1.01
CA THR A 33 -31.96 -35.83 0.25
C THR A 33 -30.84 -35.10 0.97
N ASP A 34 -29.70 -34.93 0.32
CA ASP A 34 -28.57 -34.19 0.87
C ASP A 34 -28.77 -32.68 0.65
N THR A 35 -29.02 -31.94 1.73
CA THR A 35 -29.21 -30.48 1.71
C THR A 35 -27.91 -29.70 1.96
N SER A 36 -26.75 -30.36 1.86
CA SER A 36 -25.48 -29.67 1.99
C SER A 36 -25.16 -28.89 0.71
N PHE A 37 -25.14 -27.56 0.81
CA PHE A 37 -24.64 -26.69 -0.23
C PHE A 37 -23.53 -25.80 0.34
N LYS A 38 -22.60 -25.40 -0.52
CA LYS A 38 -21.55 -24.44 -0.19
C LYS A 38 -21.70 -23.25 -1.12
N SER A 39 -21.98 -22.08 -0.57
CA SER A 39 -21.92 -20.81 -1.29
C SER A 39 -20.61 -20.09 -0.96
N LYS A 40 -20.03 -19.44 -1.96
CA LYS A 40 -18.89 -18.54 -1.79
C LYS A 40 -19.31 -17.16 -2.29
N SER A 41 -18.95 -16.12 -1.53
CA SER A 41 -19.15 -14.74 -1.97
C SER A 41 -18.01 -14.32 -2.90
N ILE A 42 -18.33 -13.49 -3.89
CA ILE A 42 -17.33 -12.85 -4.75
C ILE A 42 -17.02 -11.48 -4.13
N VAL A 43 -15.76 -11.27 -3.78
CA VAL A 43 -15.28 -9.93 -3.40
C VAL A 43 -14.78 -9.24 -4.67
N VAL A 44 -15.43 -8.14 -5.04
CA VAL A 44 -15.04 -7.31 -6.17
C VAL A 44 -14.14 -6.18 -5.66
N ASN A 45 -13.10 -5.84 -6.43
CA ASN A 45 -12.25 -4.70 -6.13
C ASN A 45 -13.06 -3.41 -6.17
N GLN A 46 -12.95 -2.61 -5.10
CA GLN A 46 -13.62 -1.32 -5.03
C GLN A 46 -12.93 -0.32 -5.97
N GLN A 47 -13.71 0.33 -6.81
CA GLN A 47 -13.27 1.45 -7.65
C GLN A 47 -13.99 2.71 -7.19
N THR A 48 -13.25 3.79 -6.94
CA THR A 48 -13.80 5.11 -6.63
C THR A 48 -14.37 5.73 -7.90
N LEU A 49 -15.64 5.46 -8.20
CA LEU A 49 -16.33 5.94 -9.40
C LEU A 49 -17.12 7.23 -9.18
N SER A 50 -17.36 7.61 -7.92
CA SER A 50 -18.14 8.80 -7.54
C SER A 50 -17.21 9.85 -6.93
N THR A 51 -17.32 11.09 -7.40
CA THR A 51 -16.55 12.25 -6.89
C THR A 51 -17.13 12.85 -5.61
N ASP A 52 -18.38 12.55 -5.29
CA ASP A 52 -19.19 13.35 -4.33
C ASP A 52 -19.13 12.86 -2.88
N GLY A 53 -18.19 11.98 -2.52
CA GLY A 53 -18.19 11.40 -1.17
C GLY A 53 -16.96 10.64 -0.75
N SER A 54 -15.82 10.82 -1.40
CA SER A 54 -14.61 10.15 -0.93
C SER A 54 -14.09 10.79 0.35
N ASP A 55 -13.93 9.99 1.40
CA ASP A 55 -13.33 10.41 2.67
C ASP A 55 -11.97 11.08 2.39
N PRO A 56 -11.76 12.34 2.84
CA PRO A 56 -10.47 13.03 2.69
C PRO A 56 -9.27 12.21 3.20
N ILE A 57 -9.49 11.37 4.22
CA ILE A 57 -8.46 10.48 4.78
C ILE A 57 -8.09 9.37 3.78
N GLU A 58 -9.09 8.75 3.14
CA GLU A 58 -8.87 7.74 2.12
C GLU A 58 -8.20 8.33 0.88
N GLN A 59 -8.60 9.54 0.49
CA GLN A 59 -7.95 10.27 -0.60
C GLN A 59 -6.49 10.58 -0.30
N PHE A 60 -6.15 11.00 0.93
CA PHE A 60 -4.76 11.18 1.33
C PHE A 60 -3.98 9.87 1.19
N LYS A 61 -4.51 8.76 1.72
CA LYS A 61 -3.85 7.45 1.68
C LYS A 61 -3.70 6.92 0.25
N LEU A 62 -4.69 7.15 -0.60
CA LEU A 62 -4.65 6.80 -2.02
C LEU A 62 -3.54 7.58 -2.73
N ASN A 63 -3.49 8.89 -2.56
CA ASN A 63 -2.43 9.73 -3.15
C ASN A 63 -1.05 9.34 -2.62
N LEU A 64 -0.91 8.99 -1.34
CA LEU A 64 0.34 8.49 -0.78
C LEU A 64 0.77 7.17 -1.44
N SER A 65 -0.18 6.28 -1.74
CA SER A 65 0.09 5.04 -2.48
C SER A 65 0.46 5.32 -3.94
N LEU A 66 -0.22 6.25 -4.62
CA LEU A 66 0.06 6.64 -5.99
C LEU A 66 1.44 7.29 -6.12
N ALA A 67 1.85 8.12 -5.16
CA ALA A 67 3.17 8.74 -5.16
C ALA A 67 4.30 7.71 -5.21
N ILE A 68 4.12 6.52 -4.63
CA ILE A 68 5.12 5.45 -4.61
C ILE A 68 4.96 4.49 -5.80
N ASN A 69 3.71 4.08 -6.08
CA ASN A 69 3.45 2.92 -6.94
C ASN A 69 3.13 3.30 -8.39
N ALA A 70 2.81 4.57 -8.68
CA ALA A 70 2.42 4.98 -10.02
C ALA A 70 3.61 4.91 -10.98
N LYS A 71 3.41 4.26 -12.12
CA LYS A 71 4.43 4.14 -13.17
C LYS A 71 4.68 5.47 -13.90
N SER A 72 3.65 6.32 -13.98
CA SER A 72 3.75 7.62 -14.64
C SER A 72 4.36 8.67 -13.71
N ASP A 73 5.40 9.35 -14.17
CA ASP A 73 6.05 10.44 -13.45
C ASP A 73 5.08 11.59 -13.14
N ASN A 74 4.19 11.91 -14.08
CA ASN A 74 3.18 12.94 -13.89
C ASN A 74 2.21 12.55 -12.77
N GLN A 75 1.76 11.29 -12.73
CA GLN A 75 0.90 10.81 -11.64
C GLN A 75 1.59 10.85 -10.28
N ARG A 76 2.88 10.46 -10.19
CA ARG A 76 3.64 10.57 -8.94
C ARG A 76 3.76 12.03 -8.49
N ARG A 77 4.11 12.93 -9.42
CA ARG A 77 4.23 14.37 -9.15
C ARG A 77 2.91 14.98 -8.69
N ASP A 78 1.81 14.68 -9.38
CA ASP A 78 0.50 15.26 -9.10
C ASP A 78 -0.04 14.72 -7.76
N ALA A 79 0.20 13.45 -7.44
CA ALA A 79 -0.11 12.88 -6.13
C ALA A 79 0.68 13.57 -4.99
N LEU A 80 1.98 13.84 -5.19
CA LEU A 80 2.78 14.62 -4.23
C LEU A 80 2.28 16.06 -4.10
N ALA A 81 1.83 16.68 -5.19
CA ALA A 81 1.25 18.02 -5.17
C ALA A 81 -0.06 18.06 -4.37
N HIS A 82 -0.93 17.08 -4.57
CA HIS A 82 -2.16 16.93 -3.79
C HIS A 82 -1.87 16.82 -2.29
N ILE A 83 -0.92 15.95 -1.91
CA ILE A 83 -0.50 15.80 -0.51
C ILE A 83 0.05 17.13 0.02
N THR A 84 0.93 17.80 -0.72
CA THR A 84 1.50 19.10 -0.32
C THR A 84 0.39 20.12 -0.02
N ASN A 85 -0.62 20.21 -0.88
CA ASN A 85 -1.73 21.14 -0.71
C ASN A 85 -2.54 20.86 0.57
N GLN A 86 -2.74 19.58 0.91
CA GLN A 86 -3.45 19.19 2.14
C GLN A 86 -2.63 19.48 3.41
N LEU A 87 -1.30 19.34 3.34
CA LEU A 87 -0.42 19.74 4.44
C LEU A 87 -0.32 21.26 4.61
N SER A 88 -0.40 22.02 3.52
CA SER A 88 -0.39 23.50 3.57
C SER A 88 -1.77 24.13 3.82
N ALA A 89 -2.84 23.33 3.90
CA ALA A 89 -4.18 23.83 4.18
C ALA A 89 -4.28 24.37 5.62
N ASN A 90 -5.27 25.24 5.87
CA ASN A 90 -5.56 25.77 7.20
C ASN A 90 -6.99 25.36 7.61
N PRO A 91 -7.18 24.40 8.55
CA PRO A 91 -6.14 23.67 9.29
C PRO A 91 -5.43 22.59 8.44
N PRO A 92 -4.17 22.24 8.77
CA PRO A 92 -3.42 21.22 8.04
C PRO A 92 -4.06 19.84 8.25
N ASN A 93 -4.27 19.11 7.15
CA ASN A 93 -4.84 17.76 7.19
C ASN A 93 -3.75 16.72 6.92
N ASN A 94 -3.28 16.08 7.99
CA ASN A 94 -2.29 15.00 7.92
C ASN A 94 -2.78 13.77 8.70
N PRO A 95 -3.59 12.89 8.08
CA PRO A 95 -4.21 11.77 8.77
C PRO A 95 -3.25 10.61 9.09
N VAL A 96 -2.04 10.62 8.54
CA VAL A 96 -1.00 9.59 8.78
C VAL A 96 0.18 10.10 9.62
N GLY A 97 0.22 11.40 9.93
CA GLY A 97 1.32 12.06 10.64
C GLY A 97 2.63 12.14 9.84
N ALA A 98 3.57 12.98 10.29
CA ALA A 98 4.87 13.13 9.63
C ALA A 98 5.65 11.79 9.52
N SER A 99 5.52 10.91 10.52
CA SER A 99 6.19 9.60 10.52
C SER A 99 5.77 8.71 9.35
N GLY A 100 4.46 8.65 9.08
CA GLY A 100 3.89 7.86 7.98
C GLY A 100 4.30 8.41 6.63
N VAL A 101 4.27 9.73 6.47
CA VAL A 101 4.72 10.43 5.27
C VAL A 101 6.22 10.18 5.02
N LEU A 102 7.08 10.42 6.01
CA LEU A 102 8.53 10.27 5.87
C LEU A 102 8.92 8.82 5.56
N THR A 103 8.32 7.84 6.22
CA THR A 103 8.61 6.42 5.99
C THR A 103 8.31 5.99 4.56
N LYS A 104 7.28 6.57 3.94
CA LYS A 104 6.83 6.23 2.59
C LYS A 104 7.55 7.03 1.51
N LEU A 105 7.84 8.31 1.77
CA LEU A 105 8.33 9.22 0.74
C LEU A 105 9.86 9.39 0.70
N LEU A 106 10.60 9.07 1.78
CA LEU A 106 12.07 9.17 1.77
C LEU A 106 12.75 8.36 0.65
N PRO A 107 12.32 7.12 0.31
CA PRO A 107 12.88 6.40 -0.83
C PRO A 107 12.68 7.07 -2.19
N ILE A 108 11.69 7.96 -2.31
CA ILE A 108 11.35 8.66 -3.57
C ILE A 108 12.35 9.80 -3.84
N LEU A 109 13.21 10.18 -2.89
CA LEU A 109 14.29 11.15 -3.14
C LEU A 109 15.24 10.71 -4.26
N SER A 110 15.39 9.40 -4.50
CA SER A 110 16.15 8.83 -5.63
C SER A 110 15.32 8.57 -6.89
N ASP A 111 14.10 9.10 -7.00
CA ASP A 111 13.29 8.98 -8.22
C ASP A 111 14.05 9.48 -9.45
N GLY A 112 13.90 8.84 -10.61
CA GLY A 112 14.58 9.24 -11.85
C GLY A 112 14.13 10.61 -12.37
N SER A 113 12.90 11.01 -12.07
CA SER A 113 12.28 12.22 -12.59
C SER A 113 12.58 13.45 -11.73
N MET A 114 13.15 14.49 -12.34
CA MET A 114 13.48 15.74 -11.64
C MET A 114 12.24 16.48 -11.11
N SER A 115 11.11 16.39 -11.83
CA SER A 115 9.86 17.05 -11.44
C SER A 115 9.27 16.43 -10.17
N VAL A 116 9.29 15.10 -10.06
CA VAL A 116 8.87 14.34 -8.87
C VAL A 116 9.75 14.70 -7.68
N ARG A 117 11.07 14.66 -7.84
CA ARG A 117 12.04 15.05 -6.80
C ARG A 117 11.83 16.49 -6.31
N THR A 118 11.51 17.40 -7.22
CA THR A 118 11.25 18.81 -6.88
C THR A 118 9.98 19.00 -6.09
N GLN A 119 8.90 18.30 -6.47
CA GLN A 119 7.65 18.37 -5.72
C GLN A 119 7.79 17.72 -4.33
N LEU A 120 8.53 16.61 -4.23
CA LEU A 120 8.82 15.97 -2.95
C LEU A 120 9.54 16.91 -1.98
N LEU A 121 10.53 17.67 -2.46
CA LEU A 121 11.23 18.62 -1.60
C LEU A 121 10.31 19.75 -1.10
N LYS A 122 9.35 20.21 -1.91
CA LYS A 122 8.33 21.16 -1.47
C LYS A 122 7.42 20.57 -0.39
N LEU A 123 7.01 19.31 -0.56
CA LEU A 123 6.21 18.57 0.42
C LEU A 123 6.95 18.43 1.75
N LEU A 124 8.23 18.02 1.71
CA LEU A 124 9.02 17.85 2.92
C LEU A 124 9.18 19.17 3.69
N ARG A 125 9.31 20.31 2.99
CA ARG A 125 9.35 21.64 3.61
C ARG A 125 8.02 22.09 4.20
N ALA A 126 6.90 21.54 3.75
CA ALA A 126 5.58 21.82 4.31
C ALA A 126 5.31 21.05 5.61
N LEU A 127 6.16 20.09 6.00
CA LEU A 127 6.00 19.36 7.26
C LEU A 127 6.42 20.24 8.45
N PRO A 128 5.66 20.21 9.57
CA PRO A 128 6.04 20.91 10.78
C PRO A 128 7.41 20.43 11.32
N PRO A 129 8.37 21.35 11.57
CA PRO A 129 9.69 20.99 12.10
C PRO A 129 9.67 20.13 13.38
N ALA A 130 8.70 20.41 14.26
CA ALA A 130 8.53 19.69 15.51
C ALA A 130 8.21 18.18 15.32
N GLU A 131 7.48 17.83 14.27
CA GLU A 131 7.15 16.43 13.96
C GLU A 131 8.27 15.71 13.20
N VAL A 132 9.12 16.47 12.50
CA VAL A 132 10.26 15.94 11.74
C VAL A 132 11.44 15.64 12.67
N GLY A 133 11.65 16.42 13.74
CA GLY A 133 12.76 16.27 14.69
C GLY A 133 13.04 14.83 15.14
N PRO A 134 12.05 14.06 15.62
CA PRO A 134 12.23 12.66 16.04
C PRO A 134 12.68 11.71 14.92
N HIS A 135 12.54 12.10 13.66
CA HIS A 135 12.83 11.28 12.49
C HIS A 135 14.13 11.68 11.79
N VAL A 136 14.88 12.65 12.31
CA VAL A 136 16.07 13.22 11.65
C VAL A 136 17.15 12.17 11.39
N GLU A 137 17.39 11.23 12.31
CA GLU A 137 18.36 10.14 12.09
C GLU A 137 18.01 9.29 10.88
N LYS A 138 16.71 8.98 10.72
CA LYS A 138 16.20 8.23 9.56
C LYS A 138 16.37 9.02 8.29
N VAL A 139 16.02 10.31 8.30
CA VAL A 139 16.20 11.21 7.15
C VAL A 139 17.68 11.27 6.75
N LEU A 140 18.58 11.43 7.72
CA LEU A 140 20.03 11.52 7.50
C LEU A 140 20.61 10.23 6.91
N MET A 141 20.10 9.07 7.31
CA MET A 141 20.49 7.78 6.72
C MET A 141 20.19 7.73 5.21
N TYR A 142 18.99 8.15 4.80
CA TYR A 142 18.63 8.23 3.38
C TYR A 142 19.48 9.27 2.64
N ILE A 143 19.75 10.42 3.25
CA ILE A 143 20.62 11.45 2.65
C ILE A 143 22.04 10.91 2.42
N ARG A 144 22.63 10.24 3.41
CA ARG A 144 23.97 9.64 3.30
C ARG A 144 24.05 8.62 2.15
N GLY A 145 23.06 7.73 2.02
CA GLY A 145 23.00 6.79 0.90
C GLY A 145 22.72 7.48 -0.45
N GLY A 146 21.93 8.53 -0.45
CA GLY A 146 21.60 9.31 -1.64
C GLY A 146 22.75 10.13 -2.20
N MET A 147 23.62 10.63 -1.33
CA MET A 147 24.84 11.36 -1.72
C MET A 147 25.86 10.47 -2.45
N THR A 148 25.77 9.14 -2.34
CA THR A 148 26.63 8.21 -3.10
C THR A 148 26.01 7.75 -4.43
N HIS A 149 24.87 8.33 -4.84
CA HIS A 149 24.19 7.95 -6.06
C HIS A 149 24.98 8.32 -7.33
N LEU A 150 24.92 7.49 -8.37
CA LEU A 150 25.68 7.67 -9.63
C LEU A 150 25.31 8.98 -10.35
N SER A 151 24.02 9.31 -10.42
CA SER A 151 23.51 10.55 -11.02
C SER A 151 23.77 11.76 -10.13
N ILE A 152 24.41 12.79 -10.70
CA ILE A 152 24.73 14.06 -10.03
C ILE A 152 23.45 14.79 -9.59
N ASP A 153 22.44 14.82 -10.46
CA ASP A 153 21.18 15.51 -10.20
C ASP A 153 20.44 14.96 -8.98
N ILE A 154 20.61 13.66 -8.72
CA ILE A 154 20.04 13.02 -7.54
C ILE A 154 20.87 13.39 -6.30
N ARG A 155 22.21 13.34 -6.38
CA ARG A 155 23.09 13.75 -5.27
C ARG A 155 22.83 15.18 -4.81
N THR A 156 22.75 16.13 -5.75
CA THR A 156 22.45 17.54 -5.44
C THR A 156 21.11 17.68 -4.73
N ARG A 157 20.12 16.87 -5.11
CA ARG A 157 18.81 16.91 -4.46
C ARG A 157 18.84 16.42 -3.01
N TYR A 158 19.62 15.38 -2.73
CA TYR A 158 19.82 14.91 -1.36
C TYR A 158 20.53 15.96 -0.49
N LEU A 159 21.45 16.75 -1.06
CA LEU A 159 22.07 17.89 -0.39
C LEU A 159 21.06 19.01 -0.09
N GLU A 160 20.16 19.33 -1.04
CA GLU A 160 19.09 20.31 -0.79
C GLU A 160 18.13 19.87 0.32
N CYS A 161 17.86 18.56 0.43
CA CYS A 161 17.04 18.00 1.51
C CYS A 161 17.69 18.16 2.88
N LEU A 162 19.02 18.14 2.95
CA LEU A 162 19.77 18.34 4.18
C LEU A 162 19.56 19.76 4.74
N GLY A 163 19.52 20.76 3.87
CA GLY A 163 19.27 22.17 4.26
C GLY A 163 17.88 22.46 4.82
N MET A 164 16.96 21.49 4.78
CA MET A 164 15.62 21.62 5.38
C MET A 164 15.58 21.27 6.86
N ALA A 165 16.52 20.45 7.35
CA ALA A 165 16.53 20.06 8.76
C ALA A 165 16.87 21.28 9.64
N PRO A 166 16.04 21.62 10.65
CA PRO A 166 16.29 22.77 11.53
C PRO A 166 17.67 22.63 12.16
N ARG A 167 18.45 23.72 12.21
CA ARG A 167 19.83 23.70 12.74
C ARG A 167 19.93 23.10 14.14
N ASP A 168 18.88 23.25 14.94
CA ASP A 168 18.80 22.78 16.32
C ASP A 168 18.62 21.26 16.44
N CYS A 169 18.24 20.58 15.35
CA CYS A 169 18.01 19.13 15.32
C CYS A 169 19.26 18.31 14.97
N TRP A 170 20.39 18.96 14.65
CA TRP A 170 21.62 18.29 14.19
C TRP A 170 22.50 17.75 15.34
N GLY A 171 21.97 17.73 16.56
CA GLY A 171 22.66 17.28 17.76
C GLY A 171 23.63 18.33 18.31
N PRO A 172 24.03 18.19 19.59
CA PRO A 172 24.89 19.18 20.27
C PRO A 172 26.33 19.28 19.73
N ASN A 173 26.69 18.46 18.73
CA ASN A 173 28.05 18.36 18.20
C ASN A 173 28.19 18.83 16.73
N TRP A 174 27.12 19.37 16.14
CA TRP A 174 27.20 19.97 14.81
C TRP A 174 27.62 21.43 14.91
N SER A 175 28.92 21.68 14.84
CA SER A 175 29.44 23.01 14.54
C SER A 175 29.40 23.21 13.03
N PRO A 176 28.89 24.35 12.51
CA PRO A 176 29.12 24.68 11.12
C PRO A 176 30.63 24.72 10.91
N GLY A 177 31.15 23.83 10.06
CA GLY A 177 32.54 23.88 9.65
C GLY A 177 32.85 25.27 9.06
N PRO A 178 34.13 25.67 8.97
CA PRO A 178 34.56 27.04 8.68
C PRO A 178 34.17 27.59 7.30
N TRP A 179 33.34 26.89 6.55
CA TRP A 179 32.83 27.28 5.23
C TRP A 179 31.38 27.78 5.31
N GLY A 180 31.08 28.57 6.35
CA GLY A 180 29.84 29.32 6.43
C GLY A 180 29.79 30.35 5.31
N LEU A 181 28.97 30.10 4.29
CA LEU A 181 28.47 31.16 3.42
C LEU A 181 27.64 32.11 4.29
N ALA A 182 28.23 33.24 4.62
CA ALA A 182 27.52 34.43 5.05
C ALA A 182 26.69 34.91 3.86
N GLU A 183 25.39 35.10 4.13
CA GLU A 183 24.36 35.85 3.38
C GLU A 183 24.28 35.68 1.85
#